data_AF-A0A9W4N6U6-F1
#
_entry.id   AF-A0A9W4N6U6-F1
#
_cell.length_a   1.000
_cell.length_b   1.000
_cell.length_c   1.000
_cell.angle_alpha   90.00
_cell.angle_beta   90.00
_cell.angle_gamma   90.00
#
_symmetry.space_group_name_H-M   'P 1'
#
loop_
_entity.id
_entity.type
_entity.pdbx_description
1 polymer ?
#
loop_
_entity_poly.entity_id
_entity_poly.type
_entity_poly.pdbx_seq_one_letter_code
_entity_poly.pdbx_strand_id
1 'polypeptide(L)'
;MTVHYNPITKEPYLQLPAPCANIIITPYREHQIKEDTNAMTSSLNDPRVYPWLQGPPYPFLRKHGEDWIKTKIQENKAAVAALQDEFENKPQTNASHQRQTENQFFGQCPFLCIREVGEDPSGAQDTLIGEIALIRYSFYEIRRNSWELALVQAHNKQLPVGHEDIVWTLGCTIRLSTMYYALTNTDYLSPTHHGKGIMSRAVQAVIRDWAVPRMNMNHLRGSFVVGNVGSQRVFERNNFEEVGVFKDWLPENSKKSLGKMSIVIMEWKGLL
;
A
#
# COMPACT_ATOMS: atom_id res chain seq x y z
N MET A 1 3.12 16.39 -6.99
CA MET A 1 3.68 16.74 -5.68
C MET A 1 4.89 15.84 -5.47
N THR A 2 5.90 16.33 -4.79
CA THR A 2 7.25 15.76 -4.81
C THR A 2 7.46 14.93 -3.55
N VAL A 3 8.23 13.84 -3.64
CA VAL A 3 8.73 13.14 -2.44
C VAL A 3 9.45 14.17 -1.57
N HIS A 4 9.07 14.28 -0.31
CA HIS A 4 9.71 15.16 0.66
C HIS A 4 10.81 14.41 1.41
N TYR A 5 11.70 15.15 2.06
CA TYR A 5 12.80 14.60 2.83
C TYR A 5 12.93 15.31 4.17
N ASN A 6 12.91 14.55 5.27
CA ASN A 6 13.14 15.10 6.60
C ASN A 6 14.66 15.12 6.87
N PRO A 7 15.29 16.30 7.01
CA PRO A 7 16.74 16.41 7.17
C PRO A 7 17.25 15.92 8.53
N ILE A 8 16.37 15.80 9.53
CA ILE A 8 16.70 15.31 10.88
C ILE A 8 16.69 13.78 10.88
N THR A 9 15.59 13.18 10.42
CA THR A 9 15.43 11.72 10.42
C THR A 9 16.07 11.04 9.22
N LYS A 10 16.49 11.82 8.22
CA LYS A 10 17.00 11.34 6.93
C LYS A 10 15.99 10.47 6.20
N GLU A 11 14.70 10.71 6.41
CA GLU A 11 13.61 9.87 5.90
C GLU A 11 12.89 10.56 4.74
N PRO A 12 12.70 9.88 3.59
CA PRO A 12 11.79 10.33 2.56
C PRO A 12 10.34 10.08 2.98
N TYR A 13 9.42 10.99 2.63
CA TYR A 13 7.99 10.84 2.91
C TYR A 13 7.11 11.47 1.85
N LEU A 14 5.85 11.05 1.78
CA LEU A 14 4.80 11.72 1.03
C LEU A 14 3.91 12.50 2.01
N GLN A 15 3.62 13.76 1.71
CA GLN A 15 2.72 14.59 2.52
C GLN A 15 1.32 14.61 1.88
N LEU A 16 0.26 14.35 2.65
CA LEU A 16 -1.09 14.50 2.12
C LEU A 16 -1.47 15.98 2.03
N PRO A 17 -2.20 16.40 0.98
CA PRO A 17 -2.67 17.78 0.86
C PRO A 17 -3.81 18.09 1.84
N ALA A 18 -4.01 19.38 2.12
CA ALA A 18 -5.11 19.88 2.95
C ALA A 18 -6.49 19.31 2.52
N PRO A 19 -7.35 18.89 3.47
CA PRO A 19 -7.27 19.16 4.90
C PRO A 19 -6.46 18.13 5.70
N CYS A 20 -5.86 17.11 5.07
CA CYS A 20 -5.07 16.08 5.75
C CYS A 20 -3.58 16.45 5.85
N ALA A 21 -3.25 17.74 5.98
CA ALA A 21 -1.88 18.23 5.97
C ALA A 21 -1.05 17.79 7.19
N ASN A 22 -1.67 17.20 8.20
CA ASN A 22 -1.01 16.57 9.33
C ASN A 22 -0.73 15.06 9.11
N ILE A 23 -1.03 14.51 7.92
CA ILE A 23 -0.85 13.09 7.61
C ILE A 23 0.27 12.92 6.58
N ILE A 24 1.22 12.06 6.91
CA ILE A 24 2.32 11.64 6.03
C ILE A 24 2.24 10.15 5.69
N ILE A 25 2.90 9.75 4.60
CA ILE A 25 3.15 8.36 4.25
C ILE A 25 4.65 8.12 4.26
N THR A 26 5.10 7.17 5.07
CA THR A 26 6.53 6.89 5.28
C THR A 26 6.85 5.42 5.04
N PRO A 27 8.14 5.07 4.92
CA PRO A 27 8.60 3.71 5.20
C PRO A 27 8.33 3.29 6.66
N TYR A 28 8.47 2.00 6.92
CA TYR A 28 8.55 1.51 8.29
C TYR A 28 9.86 1.94 8.94
N ARG A 29 9.81 2.21 10.25
CA ARG A 29 10.93 2.69 11.05
C ARG A 29 11.37 1.63 12.06
N GLU A 30 12.66 1.30 12.07
CA GLU A 30 13.20 0.28 13.00
C GLU A 30 12.97 0.66 14.47
N HIS A 31 13.10 1.94 14.80
CA HIS A 31 12.96 2.43 16.17
C HIS A 31 11.50 2.52 16.66
N GLN A 32 10.50 2.36 15.79
CA GLN A 32 9.07 2.37 16.13
C GLN A 32 8.40 1.00 15.99
N ILE A 33 9.16 -0.10 15.82
CA ILE A 33 8.60 -1.46 15.64
C ILE A 33 7.59 -1.80 16.74
N LYS A 34 7.87 -1.44 17.99
CA LYS A 34 7.00 -1.77 19.13
C LYS A 34 5.68 -1.01 19.07
N GLU A 35 5.75 0.30 18.84
CA GLU A 35 4.61 1.21 18.77
C GLU A 35 3.72 0.89 17.56
N ASP A 36 4.34 0.72 16.39
CA ASP A 36 3.66 0.33 15.16
C ASP A 36 2.97 -1.03 15.30
N THR A 37 3.65 -2.02 15.92
CA THR A 37 3.05 -3.33 16.19
C THR A 37 1.82 -3.22 17.08
N ASN A 38 1.86 -2.38 18.11
CA ASN A 38 0.72 -2.17 19.00
C ASN A 38 -0.46 -1.55 18.22
N ALA A 39 -0.20 -0.50 17.42
CA ALA A 39 -1.21 0.14 16.59
C ALA A 39 -1.83 -0.82 15.56
N MET A 40 -1.00 -1.64 14.90
CA MET A 40 -1.44 -2.71 14.00
C MET A 40 -2.31 -3.72 14.73
N THR A 41 -1.87 -4.20 15.90
CA THR A 41 -2.59 -5.20 16.70
C THR A 41 -3.96 -4.69 17.14
N SER A 42 -4.05 -3.44 17.58
CA SER A 42 -5.33 -2.82 17.94
C SER A 42 -6.25 -2.69 16.73
N SER A 43 -5.74 -2.19 15.59
CA SER A 43 -6.57 -1.91 14.41
C SER A 43 -7.02 -3.19 13.71
N LEU A 44 -6.15 -4.17 13.55
CA LEU A 44 -6.40 -5.40 12.78
C LEU A 44 -7.23 -6.44 13.53
N ASN A 45 -7.49 -6.23 14.83
CA ASN A 45 -8.48 -6.98 15.60
C ASN A 45 -9.78 -6.20 15.83
N ASP A 46 -9.91 -4.97 15.33
CA ASP A 46 -11.14 -4.18 15.50
C ASP A 46 -12.25 -4.67 14.55
N PRO A 47 -13.49 -4.89 15.04
CA PRO A 47 -14.60 -5.38 14.23
C PRO A 47 -15.05 -4.44 13.10
N ARG A 48 -14.60 -3.19 13.10
CA ARG A 48 -14.83 -2.26 11.99
C ARG A 48 -13.80 -2.42 10.86
N VAL A 49 -12.74 -3.19 11.07
CA VAL A 49 -11.62 -3.38 10.14
C VAL A 49 -11.53 -4.84 9.68
N TYR A 50 -11.32 -5.78 10.61
CA TYR A 50 -10.97 -7.16 10.25
C TYR A 50 -11.98 -7.90 9.35
N PRO A 51 -13.31 -7.63 9.41
CA PRO A 51 -14.27 -8.35 8.57
C PRO A 51 -14.10 -8.07 7.07
N TRP A 52 -13.52 -6.93 6.73
CA TRP A 52 -13.35 -6.49 5.35
C TRP A 52 -12.06 -6.98 4.69
N LEU A 53 -11.26 -7.74 5.43
CA LEU A 53 -9.91 -8.13 5.04
C LEU A 53 -9.81 -9.66 4.93
N GLN A 54 -9.19 -10.17 3.87
CA GLN A 54 -9.00 -11.62 3.73
C GLN A 54 -7.85 -12.13 4.59
N GLY A 55 -6.68 -11.50 4.47
CA GLY A 55 -5.63 -11.50 5.48
C GLY A 55 -5.67 -10.18 6.27
N PRO A 56 -4.75 -9.89 7.19
CA PRO A 56 -3.75 -10.78 7.79
C PRO A 56 -4.41 -11.85 8.70
N PRO A 57 -3.63 -12.73 9.38
CA PRO A 57 -4.20 -13.74 10.28
C PRO A 57 -5.09 -13.12 11.36
N TYR A 58 -6.16 -13.82 11.71
CA TYR A 58 -7.06 -13.46 12.81
C TYR A 58 -7.12 -14.59 13.85
N PRO A 59 -6.99 -14.29 15.16
CA PRO A 59 -6.62 -12.98 15.72
C PRO A 59 -5.22 -12.54 15.27
N PHE A 60 -5.03 -11.23 15.11
CA PHE A 60 -3.74 -10.65 14.76
C PHE A 60 -2.89 -10.50 16.02
N LEU A 61 -1.84 -11.31 16.12
CA LEU A 61 -0.97 -11.33 17.29
C LEU A 61 0.17 -10.31 17.13
N ARG A 62 0.69 -9.82 18.26
CA ARG A 62 1.86 -8.95 18.31
C ARG A 62 3.03 -9.48 17.47
N LYS A 63 3.33 -10.78 17.57
CA LYS A 63 4.38 -11.42 16.78
C LYS A 63 4.16 -11.27 15.26
N HIS A 64 2.90 -11.34 14.80
CA HIS A 64 2.60 -11.12 13.38
C HIS A 64 3.00 -9.70 12.94
N GLY A 65 2.73 -8.68 13.77
CA GLY A 65 3.14 -7.31 13.49
C GLY A 65 4.66 -7.12 13.51
N GLU A 66 5.35 -7.68 14.51
CA GLU A 66 6.82 -7.60 14.56
C GLU A 66 7.49 -8.26 13.33
N ASP A 67 7.03 -9.45 12.95
CA ASP A 67 7.54 -10.17 11.78
C ASP A 67 7.21 -9.44 10.47
N TRP A 68 6.01 -8.84 10.39
CA TRP A 68 5.57 -7.99 9.28
C TRP A 68 6.49 -6.80 9.07
N ILE A 69 6.67 -5.99 10.10
CA ILE A 69 7.44 -4.76 10.02
C ILE A 69 8.89 -5.06 9.65
N LYS A 70 9.52 -6.05 10.29
CA LYS A 70 10.89 -6.46 9.97
C LYS A 70 11.03 -6.90 8.51
N THR A 71 10.06 -7.67 8.01
CA THR A 71 10.04 -8.09 6.61
C THR A 71 9.95 -6.89 5.67
N LYS A 72 9.05 -5.93 5.97
CA LYS A 72 8.85 -4.76 5.12
C LYS A 72 10.03 -3.80 5.12
N ILE A 73 10.70 -3.62 6.26
CA ILE A 73 11.95 -2.87 6.34
C ILE A 73 13.01 -3.53 5.44
N GLN A 74 13.18 -4.85 5.55
CA GLN A 74 14.16 -5.58 4.74
C GLN A 74 13.83 -5.54 3.24
N GLU A 75 12.57 -5.71 2.85
CA GLU A 75 12.10 -5.62 1.46
C GLU A 75 12.38 -4.23 0.87
N ASN A 76 12.16 -3.16 1.65
CA ASN A 76 12.26 -1.77 1.17
C ASN A 76 13.62 -1.11 1.38
N LYS A 77 14.56 -1.76 2.08
CA LYS A 77 15.87 -1.19 2.45
C LYS A 77 16.62 -0.56 1.28
N ALA A 78 16.69 -1.25 0.14
CA ALA A 78 17.39 -0.73 -1.04
C ALA A 78 16.69 0.50 -1.67
N ALA A 79 15.36 0.50 -1.70
CA ALA A 79 14.60 1.63 -2.23
C ALA A 79 14.74 2.87 -1.33
N VAL A 80 14.70 2.69 -0.01
CA VAL A 80 14.90 3.78 0.95
C VAL A 80 16.32 4.33 0.87
N ALA A 81 17.34 3.47 0.82
CA ALA A 81 18.73 3.90 0.69
C ALA A 81 19.00 4.69 -0.60
N ALA A 82 18.44 4.24 -1.74
CA ALA A 82 18.56 4.96 -3.00
C ALA A 82 17.89 6.34 -2.96
N LEU A 83 16.75 6.47 -2.27
CA LEU A 83 16.11 7.77 -2.07
C LEU A 83 16.93 8.68 -1.16
N GLN A 84 17.48 8.14 -0.07
CA GLN A 84 18.36 8.89 0.83
C GLN A 84 19.57 9.45 0.09
N ASP A 85 20.25 8.60 -0.70
CA ASP A 85 21.38 9.01 -1.54
C ASP A 85 20.98 10.10 -2.55
N GLU A 86 19.80 9.97 -3.18
CA GLU A 86 19.28 10.98 -4.10
C GLU A 86 19.11 12.35 -3.44
N PHE A 87 18.61 12.41 -2.20
CA PHE A 87 18.41 13.67 -1.48
C PHE A 87 19.69 14.24 -0.86
N GLU A 88 20.62 13.39 -0.44
CA GLU A 88 21.86 13.84 0.23
C GLU A 88 22.97 14.20 -0.75
N ASN A 89 23.11 13.46 -1.85
CA ASN A 89 24.30 13.54 -2.71
C ASN A 89 24.04 14.17 -4.09
N LYS A 90 22.78 14.33 -4.54
CA LYS A 90 22.51 15.04 -5.80
C LYS A 90 22.33 16.54 -5.54
N PRO A 91 23.13 17.42 -6.17
CA PRO A 91 22.98 18.85 -5.98
C PRO A 91 21.59 19.31 -6.46
N GLN A 92 20.86 19.98 -5.56
CA GLN A 92 19.65 20.74 -5.90
C GLN A 92 20.04 21.85 -6.86
N THR A 93 20.10 21.53 -8.15
CA THR A 93 20.32 22.55 -9.18
C THR A 93 19.00 23.29 -9.38
N ASN A 94 18.98 24.53 -8.89
CA ASN A 94 17.96 25.52 -9.20
C ASN A 94 17.90 25.72 -10.73
N ALA A 95 17.05 24.97 -11.42
CA ALA A 95 16.69 25.27 -12.80
C ALA A 95 15.34 24.65 -13.17
N SER A 96 14.37 25.55 -13.33
CA SER A 96 13.00 25.39 -13.80
C SER A 96 12.87 24.88 -15.24
N HIS A 97 13.79 24.08 -15.77
CA HIS A 97 13.69 23.50 -17.12
C HIS A 97 14.09 22.02 -17.10
N GLN A 98 13.07 21.18 -17.26
CA GLN A 98 13.12 19.84 -17.86
C GLN A 98 14.49 19.14 -17.80
N ARG A 99 14.87 18.63 -16.64
CA ARG A 99 15.72 17.46 -16.60
C ARG A 99 14.83 16.23 -16.55
N GLN A 100 14.56 15.65 -17.71
CA GLN A 100 14.52 14.20 -17.84
C GLN A 100 15.93 13.69 -17.49
N THR A 101 16.37 13.80 -16.23
CA THR A 101 17.23 12.76 -15.71
C THR A 101 16.40 11.50 -15.84
N GLU A 102 16.93 10.47 -16.51
CA GLU A 102 16.33 9.13 -16.51
C GLU A 102 16.13 8.73 -15.04
N ASN A 103 14.98 9.08 -14.47
CA ASN A 103 14.69 8.82 -13.09
C ASN A 103 14.63 7.30 -13.00
N GLN A 104 15.55 6.73 -12.24
CA GLN A 104 15.57 5.31 -11.98
C GLN A 104 14.17 4.88 -11.53
N PHE A 105 13.59 3.92 -12.23
CA PHE A 105 12.33 3.34 -11.81
C PHE A 105 12.56 2.39 -10.63
N PHE A 106 11.60 2.37 -9.72
CA PHE A 106 11.58 1.54 -8.51
C PHE A 106 10.63 0.37 -8.74
N GLY A 107 11.06 -0.83 -8.34
CA GLY A 107 10.25 -2.04 -8.44
C GLY A 107 9.18 -2.19 -7.36
N GLN A 108 9.07 -1.23 -6.44
CA GLN A 108 8.17 -1.26 -5.28
C GLN A 108 7.92 0.14 -4.71
N CYS A 109 6.88 0.29 -3.89
CA CYS A 109 6.60 1.50 -3.13
C CYS A 109 7.14 1.39 -1.70
N PRO A 110 8.10 2.24 -1.29
CA PRO A 110 8.59 2.26 0.08
C PRO A 110 7.66 3.01 1.03
N PHE A 111 6.70 3.79 0.53
CA PHE A 111 5.74 4.55 1.33
C PHE A 111 4.54 3.67 1.67
N LEU A 112 4.61 3.03 2.84
CA LEU A 112 3.61 2.05 3.28
C LEU A 112 2.79 2.54 4.47
N CYS A 113 3.44 3.22 5.41
CA CYS A 113 2.86 3.60 6.69
C CYS A 113 2.12 4.93 6.58
N ILE A 114 0.81 4.95 6.80
CA ILE A 114 0.05 6.19 6.94
C ILE A 114 0.18 6.63 8.39
N ARG A 115 0.78 7.80 8.62
CA ARG A 115 1.05 8.34 9.95
C ARG A 115 0.39 9.69 10.16
N GLU A 116 -0.16 9.89 11.35
CA GLU A 116 -0.48 11.23 11.84
C GLU A 116 0.76 11.82 12.52
N VAL A 117 1.15 13.03 12.09
CA VAL A 117 2.36 13.72 12.54
C VAL A 117 2.17 14.21 13.96
N GLY A 118 3.13 13.89 14.83
CA GLY A 118 3.18 14.38 16.22
C GLY A 118 3.75 15.80 16.33
N GLU A 119 3.89 16.32 17.54
CA GLU A 119 4.49 17.65 17.76
C GLU A 119 6.03 17.63 17.63
N ASP A 120 6.64 16.46 17.82
CA ASP A 120 8.09 16.28 17.77
C ASP A 120 8.65 16.26 16.33
N PRO A 121 9.55 17.20 15.96
CA PRO A 121 10.20 17.22 14.64
C PRO A 121 11.02 15.97 14.30
N SER A 122 11.41 15.17 15.31
CA SER A 122 12.11 13.89 15.12
C SER A 122 11.22 12.79 14.55
N GLY A 123 9.90 13.00 14.51
CA GLY A 123 8.92 11.99 14.09
C GLY A 123 8.74 10.85 15.10
N ALA A 124 9.43 10.87 16.25
CA ALA A 124 9.30 9.84 17.28
C ALA A 124 7.87 9.73 17.85
N GLN A 125 7.10 10.82 17.77
CA GLN A 125 5.70 10.88 18.21
C GLN A 125 4.69 10.63 17.08
N ASP A 126 5.14 10.41 15.84
CA ASP A 126 4.23 10.11 14.73
C ASP A 126 3.53 8.78 14.99
N THR A 127 2.21 8.80 14.91
CA THR A 127 1.38 7.63 15.21
C THR A 127 1.01 6.91 13.93
N LEU A 128 1.26 5.60 13.85
CA LEU A 128 0.76 4.76 12.76
C LEU A 128 -0.77 4.67 12.85
N ILE A 129 -1.45 5.17 11.82
CA ILE A 129 -2.91 5.18 11.73
C ILE A 129 -3.43 4.30 10.60
N GLY A 130 -2.56 3.66 9.82
CA GLY A 130 -2.95 2.75 8.76
C GLY A 130 -1.80 2.36 7.84
N GLU A 131 -2.13 1.59 6.82
CA GLU A 131 -1.17 1.10 5.83
C GLU A 131 -1.79 1.18 4.43
N ILE A 132 -0.95 1.45 3.45
CA ILE A 132 -1.27 1.37 2.02
C ILE A 132 -0.14 0.61 1.33
N ALA A 133 -0.48 -0.35 0.48
CA ALA A 133 0.50 -1.14 -0.26
C ALA A 133 0.26 -1.06 -1.76
N LEU A 134 1.34 -0.90 -2.51
CA LEU A 134 1.35 -0.99 -3.96
C LEU A 134 2.32 -2.10 -4.38
N ILE A 135 1.76 -3.16 -4.97
CA ILE A 135 2.52 -4.34 -5.40
C ILE A 135 2.02 -4.85 -6.74
N ARG A 136 2.75 -5.79 -7.37
CA ARG A 136 2.29 -6.40 -8.62
C ARG A 136 0.97 -7.13 -8.41
N TYR A 137 0.06 -6.94 -9.34
CA TYR A 137 -1.29 -7.49 -9.28
C TYR A 137 -1.27 -9.01 -9.31
N SER A 138 -2.14 -9.60 -8.51
CA SER A 138 -2.30 -11.05 -8.40
C SER A 138 -3.48 -11.58 -9.22
N PHE A 139 -4.11 -10.76 -10.06
CA PHE A 139 -5.20 -11.16 -10.96
C PHE A 139 -6.36 -11.86 -10.24
N TYR A 140 -6.97 -11.14 -9.29
CA TYR A 140 -7.99 -11.69 -8.40
C TYR A 140 -9.24 -12.17 -9.13
N GLU A 141 -9.50 -11.72 -10.35
CA GLU A 141 -10.58 -12.11 -11.24
C GLU A 141 -10.40 -13.52 -11.85
N ILE A 142 -9.18 -14.06 -11.85
CA ILE A 142 -8.91 -15.38 -12.43
C ILE A 142 -9.05 -16.45 -11.36
N ARG A 143 -9.66 -17.59 -11.73
CA ARG A 143 -9.95 -18.69 -10.81
C ARG A 143 -8.67 -19.16 -10.11
N ARG A 144 -8.75 -19.31 -8.78
CA ARG A 144 -7.63 -19.81 -7.96
C ARG A 144 -7.15 -21.17 -8.43
N ASN A 145 -5.83 -21.38 -8.32
CA ASN A 145 -5.14 -22.62 -8.68
C ASN A 145 -5.33 -23.04 -10.14
N SER A 146 -5.76 -22.13 -11.02
CA SER A 146 -5.78 -22.38 -12.46
C SER A 146 -4.39 -22.19 -13.06
N TRP A 147 -4.13 -22.90 -14.16
CA TRP A 147 -2.89 -22.74 -14.92
C TRP A 147 -2.81 -21.33 -15.54
N GLU A 148 -3.96 -20.75 -15.92
CA GLU A 148 -4.08 -19.40 -16.47
C GLU A 148 -3.60 -18.36 -15.44
N LEU A 149 -4.07 -18.45 -14.18
CA LEU A 149 -3.62 -17.57 -13.10
C LEU A 149 -2.10 -17.66 -12.91
N ALA A 150 -1.55 -18.87 -12.88
CA ALA A 150 -0.11 -19.08 -12.72
C ALA A 150 0.68 -18.47 -13.89
N LEU A 151 0.18 -18.60 -15.12
CA LEU A 151 0.80 -18.03 -16.31
C LEU A 151 0.82 -16.50 -16.26
N VAL A 152 -0.31 -15.84 -16.00
CA VAL A 152 -0.37 -14.38 -16.00
C VAL A 152 0.39 -13.76 -14.82
N GLN A 153 0.39 -14.41 -13.66
CA GLN A 153 1.20 -13.98 -12.51
C GLN A 153 2.70 -14.12 -12.79
N ALA A 154 3.11 -15.22 -13.42
CA ALA A 154 4.50 -15.42 -13.81
C ALA A 154 4.95 -14.38 -14.84
N HIS A 155 4.12 -14.13 -15.86
CA HIS A 155 4.39 -13.10 -16.86
C HIS A 155 4.53 -11.72 -16.21
N ASN A 156 3.52 -11.29 -15.44
CA ASN A 156 3.56 -9.99 -14.77
C ASN A 156 4.73 -9.87 -13.80
N LYS A 157 5.20 -10.95 -13.16
CA LYS A 157 6.38 -10.96 -12.26
C LYS A 157 7.71 -10.88 -13.01
N GLN A 158 7.80 -11.39 -14.24
CA GLN A 158 9.03 -11.42 -15.03
C GLN A 158 9.33 -10.09 -15.71
N LEU A 159 8.32 -9.23 -15.90
CA LEU A 159 8.52 -7.91 -16.50
C LEU A 159 9.57 -7.09 -15.73
N PRO A 160 10.54 -6.46 -16.42
CA PRO A 160 11.59 -5.68 -15.78
C PRO A 160 11.02 -4.45 -15.06
N VAL A 161 11.74 -3.92 -14.06
CA VAL A 161 11.32 -2.73 -13.32
C VAL A 161 11.08 -1.56 -14.30
N GLY A 162 9.94 -0.89 -14.15
CA GLY A 162 9.53 0.22 -15.02
C GLY A 162 8.94 -0.19 -16.36
N HIS A 163 8.71 -1.48 -16.63
CA HIS A 163 8.00 -1.90 -17.84
C HIS A 163 6.54 -1.43 -17.81
N GLU A 164 6.05 -0.89 -18.93
CA GLU A 164 4.71 -0.27 -19.02
C GLU A 164 3.57 -1.27 -18.77
N ASP A 165 3.71 -2.50 -19.28
CA ASP A 165 2.72 -3.57 -19.09
C ASP A 165 2.60 -4.14 -17.67
N ILE A 166 3.40 -3.67 -16.69
CA ILE A 166 3.24 -4.16 -15.33
C ILE A 166 1.88 -3.73 -14.80
N VAL A 167 1.08 -4.71 -14.41
CA VAL A 167 -0.18 -4.48 -13.69
C VAL A 167 0.11 -4.45 -12.21
N TRP A 168 -0.20 -3.32 -11.58
CA TRP A 168 -0.06 -3.09 -10.15
C TRP A 168 -1.41 -3.24 -9.43
N THR A 169 -1.38 -3.34 -8.11
CA THR A 169 -2.57 -3.34 -7.27
C THR A 169 -2.37 -2.58 -5.98
N LEU A 170 -3.43 -1.88 -5.59
CA LEU A 170 -3.65 -1.48 -4.21
C LEU A 170 -4.24 -2.65 -3.44
N GLY A 171 -3.82 -2.85 -2.20
CA GLY A 171 -4.48 -3.77 -1.28
C GLY A 171 -4.07 -5.23 -1.33
N CYS A 172 -5.00 -6.07 -0.83
CA CYS A 172 -4.65 -7.33 -0.18
C CYS A 172 -4.26 -8.47 -1.13
N THR A 173 -3.00 -8.91 -1.03
CA THR A 173 -2.54 -10.11 -1.76
C THR A 173 -2.68 -11.36 -0.92
N ILE A 174 -3.50 -12.29 -1.40
CA ILE A 174 -3.54 -13.67 -0.92
C ILE A 174 -2.33 -14.40 -1.52
N ARG A 175 -1.25 -14.59 -0.75
CA ARG A 175 -0.15 -15.47 -1.19
C ARG A 175 -0.63 -16.92 -1.19
N LEU A 176 -0.64 -17.52 -2.38
CA LEU A 176 -0.85 -18.95 -2.58
C LEU A 176 0.49 -19.68 -2.41
N SER A 177 0.91 -19.92 -1.17
CA SER A 177 1.91 -20.95 -0.89
C SER A 177 1.52 -21.67 0.40
N THR A 178 1.42 -22.98 0.30
CA THR A 178 1.08 -23.91 1.39
C THR A 178 2.17 -24.03 2.45
N MET A 179 3.30 -23.32 2.33
CA MET A 179 4.44 -23.51 3.22
C MET A 179 4.84 -22.29 4.06
N TYR A 180 4.35 -21.08 3.77
CA TYR A 180 4.47 -19.96 4.69
C TYR A 180 3.24 -19.08 4.51
N TYR A 181 2.52 -18.81 5.60
CA TYR A 181 1.55 -17.72 5.69
C TYR A 181 2.30 -16.41 5.46
N ALA A 182 2.65 -16.12 4.21
CA ALA A 182 3.37 -14.93 3.84
C ALA A 182 2.43 -13.75 4.07
N LEU A 183 2.69 -13.06 5.17
CA LEU A 183 2.23 -11.73 5.56
C LEU A 183 1.67 -10.97 4.35
N THR A 184 0.35 -11.00 4.26
CA THR A 184 -0.42 -10.52 3.11
C THR A 184 -0.63 -9.03 3.27
N ASN A 185 0.04 -8.17 2.49
CA ASN A 185 -0.17 -6.71 2.50
C ASN A 185 -1.64 -6.36 2.68
N THR A 186 -1.97 -5.36 3.46
CA THR A 186 -3.37 -5.03 3.72
C THR A 186 -3.53 -3.53 3.85
N ASP A 187 -4.41 -2.96 3.04
CA ASP A 187 -4.76 -1.55 3.14
C ASP A 187 -5.81 -1.38 4.22
N TYR A 188 -5.51 -0.56 5.22
CA TYR A 188 -6.46 -0.25 6.29
C TYR A 188 -6.19 1.12 6.88
N LEU A 189 -7.21 1.66 7.54
CA LEU A 189 -7.07 2.76 8.48
C LEU A 189 -7.58 2.32 9.84
N SER A 190 -6.98 2.88 10.89
CA SER A 190 -7.50 2.83 12.24
C SER A 190 -8.95 3.36 12.24
N PRO A 191 -9.88 2.72 12.96
CA PRO A 191 -11.28 3.14 12.99
C PRO A 191 -11.49 4.60 13.40
N THR A 192 -10.61 5.16 14.24
CA THR A 192 -10.68 6.57 14.68
C THR A 192 -10.40 7.57 13.55
N HIS A 193 -9.94 7.08 12.40
CA HIS A 193 -9.56 7.86 11.22
C HIS A 193 -10.45 7.59 10.00
N HIS A 194 -11.49 6.76 10.15
CA HIS A 194 -12.46 6.50 9.08
C HIS A 194 -13.30 7.74 8.76
N GLY A 195 -13.84 7.80 7.53
CA GLY A 195 -14.73 8.88 7.10
C GLY A 195 -14.07 10.24 6.84
N LYS A 196 -12.78 10.41 7.16
CA LYS A 196 -12.06 11.69 7.01
C LYS A 196 -11.44 11.91 5.61
N GLY A 197 -11.63 10.96 4.69
CA GLY A 197 -11.05 11.03 3.34
C GLY A 197 -9.53 10.79 3.27
N ILE A 198 -8.90 10.36 4.37
CA ILE A 198 -7.45 10.12 4.48
C ILE A 198 -6.99 9.07 3.45
N MET A 199 -7.63 7.90 3.40
CA MET A 199 -7.23 6.84 2.46
C MET A 199 -7.39 7.25 1.00
N SER A 200 -8.45 7.99 0.65
CA SER A 200 -8.62 8.51 -0.72
C SER A 200 -7.45 9.41 -1.13
N ARG A 201 -7.00 10.29 -0.22
CA ARG A 201 -5.86 11.18 -0.46
C ARG A 201 -4.53 10.44 -0.44
N ALA A 202 -4.40 9.42 0.40
CA ALA A 202 -3.22 8.56 0.44
C ALA A 202 -3.03 7.80 -0.88
N VAL A 203 -4.10 7.19 -1.40
CA VAL A 203 -4.10 6.57 -2.74
C VAL A 203 -3.72 7.58 -3.81
N GLN A 204 -4.34 8.76 -3.81
CA GLN A 204 -4.03 9.81 -4.78
C GLN A 204 -2.56 10.23 -4.73
N ALA A 205 -2.00 10.44 -3.53
CA ALA A 205 -0.61 10.82 -3.32
C ALA A 205 0.34 9.71 -3.79
N VAL A 206 0.11 8.46 -3.39
CA VAL A 206 0.95 7.31 -3.84
C VAL A 206 0.92 7.18 -5.36
N ILE A 207 -0.24 7.28 -6.00
CA ILE A 207 -0.34 7.17 -7.47
C ILE A 207 0.41 8.32 -8.16
N ARG A 208 0.05 9.56 -7.82
CA ARG A 208 0.50 10.78 -8.51
C ARG A 208 1.96 11.10 -8.24
N ASP A 209 2.38 10.96 -6.99
CA ASP A 209 3.67 11.48 -6.51
C ASP A 209 4.75 10.39 -6.50
N TRP A 210 4.35 9.11 -6.56
CA TRP A 210 5.29 7.98 -6.59
C TRP A 210 5.06 7.03 -7.78
N ALA A 211 3.92 6.34 -7.84
CA ALA A 211 3.75 5.19 -8.73
C ALA A 211 3.92 5.53 -10.21
N VAL A 212 3.26 6.59 -10.68
CA VAL A 212 3.41 7.06 -12.07
C VAL A 212 4.85 7.54 -12.34
N PRO A 213 5.39 8.55 -11.63
CA PRO A 213 6.69 9.12 -11.97
C PRO A 213 7.90 8.24 -11.63
N ARG A 214 7.78 7.33 -10.66
CA ARG A 214 8.92 6.59 -10.07
C ARG A 214 8.80 5.08 -10.23
N MET A 215 7.67 4.55 -10.68
CA MET A 215 7.52 3.12 -11.00
C MET A 215 7.10 2.87 -12.46
N ASN A 216 6.89 3.93 -13.26
CA ASN A 216 6.31 3.88 -14.60
C ASN A 216 4.96 3.13 -14.63
N MET A 217 4.13 3.34 -13.60
CA MET A 217 2.85 2.65 -13.50
C MET A 217 1.85 3.16 -14.54
N ASN A 218 1.43 2.27 -15.44
CA ASN A 218 0.38 2.53 -16.44
C ASN A 218 -0.90 1.75 -16.14
N HIS A 219 -0.78 0.55 -15.56
CA HIS A 219 -1.91 -0.30 -15.24
C HIS A 219 -2.02 -0.51 -13.73
N LEU A 220 -3.20 -0.17 -13.18
CA LEU A 220 -3.50 -0.34 -11.77
C LEU A 220 -4.90 -0.93 -11.61
N ARG A 221 -4.97 -2.04 -10.86
CA ARG A 221 -6.23 -2.67 -10.45
C ARG A 221 -6.38 -2.64 -8.94
N GLY A 222 -7.58 -2.93 -8.48
CA GLY A 222 -7.87 -3.05 -7.07
C GLY A 222 -9.05 -3.98 -6.88
N SER A 223 -9.25 -4.40 -5.64
CA SER A 223 -10.47 -5.14 -5.30
C SER A 223 -10.93 -4.82 -3.89
N PHE A 224 -12.23 -4.99 -3.66
CA PHE A 224 -12.82 -4.91 -2.34
C PHE A 224 -13.96 -5.92 -2.18
N VAL A 225 -14.25 -6.29 -0.95
CA VAL A 225 -15.39 -7.16 -0.61
C VAL A 225 -16.70 -6.40 -0.83
N VAL A 226 -17.68 -7.04 -1.49
CA VAL A 226 -19.02 -6.48 -1.68
C VAL A 226 -19.61 -6.05 -0.33
N GLY A 227 -20.11 -4.81 -0.27
CA GLY A 227 -20.60 -4.18 0.97
C GLY A 227 -19.58 -3.31 1.70
N ASN A 228 -18.29 -3.36 1.33
CA ASN A 228 -17.28 -2.44 1.87
C ASN A 228 -17.40 -1.04 1.23
N VAL A 229 -18.34 -0.24 1.74
CA VAL A 229 -18.61 1.13 1.27
C VAL A 229 -17.35 2.01 1.37
N GLY A 230 -16.52 1.81 2.40
CA GLY A 230 -15.29 2.58 2.59
C GLY A 230 -14.33 2.44 1.41
N SER A 231 -14.04 1.19 1.00
CA SER A 231 -13.15 0.93 -0.14
C SER A 231 -13.79 1.34 -1.46
N GLN A 232 -15.09 1.10 -1.66
CA GLN A 232 -15.82 1.56 -2.84
C GLN A 232 -15.63 3.06 -3.05
N ARG A 233 -15.86 3.88 -2.01
CA ARG A 233 -15.69 5.34 -2.08
C ARG A 233 -14.24 5.76 -2.32
N VAL A 234 -13.25 5.00 -1.85
CA VAL A 234 -11.84 5.27 -2.13
C VAL A 234 -11.54 5.08 -3.61
N PHE A 235 -12.01 3.98 -4.22
CA PHE A 235 -11.83 3.71 -5.64
C PHE A 235 -12.55 4.74 -6.52
N GLU A 236 -13.83 5.00 -6.26
CA GLU A 236 -14.63 5.99 -7.00
C GLU A 236 -13.96 7.38 -7.02
N ARG A 237 -13.44 7.84 -5.87
CA ARG A 237 -12.77 9.15 -5.76
C ARG A 237 -11.42 9.22 -6.46
N ASN A 238 -10.81 8.08 -6.78
CA ASN A 238 -9.50 8.00 -7.43
C ASN A 238 -9.60 7.55 -8.89
N ASN A 239 -10.74 7.77 -9.53
CA ASN A 239 -10.96 7.49 -10.95
C ASN A 239 -10.75 6.01 -11.32
N PHE A 240 -11.26 5.13 -10.45
CA PHE A 240 -11.40 3.72 -10.79
C PHE A 240 -12.81 3.44 -11.26
N GLU A 241 -12.92 2.55 -12.24
CA GLU A 241 -14.18 2.02 -12.73
C GLU A 241 -14.30 0.54 -12.42
N GLU A 242 -15.55 0.07 -12.25
CA GLU A 242 -15.83 -1.34 -12.02
C GLU A 242 -15.54 -2.15 -13.29
N VAL A 243 -14.74 -3.20 -13.13
CA VAL A 243 -14.51 -4.22 -14.16
C VAL A 243 -15.55 -5.34 -14.04
N GLY A 244 -15.92 -5.71 -12.81
CA GLY A 244 -16.99 -6.66 -12.56
C GLY A 244 -17.07 -7.17 -11.14
N VAL A 245 -18.15 -7.91 -10.87
CA VAL A 245 -18.45 -8.52 -9.56
C VAL A 245 -18.32 -10.04 -9.64
N PHE A 246 -17.51 -10.60 -8.75
CA PHE A 246 -17.21 -12.02 -8.66
C PHE A 246 -17.87 -12.60 -7.40
N LYS A 247 -18.93 -13.39 -7.60
CA LYS A 247 -19.76 -13.95 -6.52
C LYS A 247 -19.06 -15.11 -5.82
N ASP A 248 -19.20 -15.17 -4.49
CA ASP A 248 -18.67 -16.25 -3.63
C ASP A 248 -17.21 -16.62 -3.91
N TRP A 249 -16.42 -15.58 -4.19
CA TRP A 249 -15.10 -15.70 -4.80
C TRP A 249 -13.98 -15.86 -3.78
N LEU A 250 -14.09 -15.23 -2.60
CA LEU A 250 -13.18 -15.44 -1.49
C LEU A 250 -13.57 -16.70 -0.69
N PRO A 251 -12.58 -17.50 -0.24
CA PRO A 251 -12.89 -18.68 0.53
C PRO A 251 -13.44 -18.26 1.90
N GLU A 252 -14.24 -19.14 2.48
CA GLU A 252 -14.72 -18.99 3.85
C GLU A 252 -13.55 -18.79 4.82
N ASN A 253 -13.75 -17.90 5.80
CA ASN A 253 -12.81 -17.69 6.89
C ASN A 253 -13.49 -18.05 8.22
N SER A 254 -13.37 -19.32 8.60
CA SER A 254 -13.97 -19.87 9.82
C SER A 254 -13.49 -19.16 11.09
N LYS A 255 -12.23 -18.70 11.12
CA LYS A 255 -11.68 -17.95 12.26
C LYS A 255 -12.35 -16.59 12.47
N LYS A 256 -12.83 -15.97 11.40
CA LYS A 256 -13.59 -14.70 11.43
C LYS A 256 -15.10 -14.91 11.45
N SER A 257 -15.56 -16.17 11.40
CA SER A 257 -16.97 -16.53 11.21
C SER A 257 -17.60 -15.88 9.97
N LEU A 258 -16.80 -15.72 8.91
CA LEU A 258 -17.24 -15.14 7.63
C LEU A 258 -17.41 -16.26 6.61
N GLY A 259 -18.59 -16.32 5.99
CA GLY A 259 -18.89 -17.18 4.85
C GLY A 259 -18.04 -16.84 3.63
N LYS A 260 -18.36 -17.46 2.48
CA LYS A 260 -17.80 -17.02 1.21
C LYS A 260 -18.17 -15.56 0.96
N MET A 261 -17.22 -14.78 0.46
CA MET A 261 -17.43 -13.36 0.19
C MET A 261 -17.29 -13.08 -1.30
N SER A 262 -18.13 -12.19 -1.80
CA SER A 262 -18.04 -11.68 -3.17
C SER A 262 -17.07 -10.50 -3.22
N ILE A 263 -16.38 -10.32 -4.35
CA ILE A 263 -15.48 -9.17 -4.57
C ILE A 263 -15.90 -8.36 -5.78
N VAL A 264 -15.58 -7.08 -5.75
CA VAL A 264 -15.64 -6.17 -6.89
C VAL A 264 -14.21 -5.91 -7.34
N ILE A 265 -13.97 -6.01 -8.65
CA ILE A 265 -12.69 -5.64 -9.28
C ILE A 265 -12.83 -4.25 -9.87
N MET A 266 -11.83 -3.42 -9.60
CA MET A 266 -11.75 -2.04 -10.04
C MET A 266 -10.51 -1.85 -10.90
N GLU A 267 -10.62 -1.01 -11.92
CA GLU A 267 -9.50 -0.63 -12.79
C GLU A 267 -9.36 0.88 -12.83
N TRP A 268 -8.13 1.35 -12.61
CA TRP A 268 -7.79 2.77 -12.63
C TRP A 268 -7.77 3.30 -14.06
N LYS A 269 -8.42 4.45 -14.29
CA LYS A 269 -8.54 5.07 -15.62
C LYS A 269 -7.59 6.24 -15.84
N GLY A 270 -6.56 6.37 -15.00
CA GLY A 270 -5.57 7.44 -15.08
C GLY A 270 -5.84 8.58 -14.10
N LEU A 271 -4.92 9.55 -14.06
CA LEU A 271 -5.06 10.74 -13.23
C LEU A 271 -6.21 11.62 -13.73
N LEU A 272 -6.99 12.18 -12.80
CA LEU A 272 -7.96 13.26 -13.07
C LEU A 272 -7.25 14.60 -13.23
#